data_AF-A0A5Q0QCW9-F1
#
_entry.id   AF-A0A5Q0QCW9-F1
#
_cell.length_a   1.000
_cell.length_b   1.000
_cell.length_c   1.000
_cell.angle_alpha   90.00
_cell.angle_beta   90.00
_cell.angle_gamma   90.00
#
_symmetry.space_group_name_H-M   'P 1'
#
loop_
_entity.id
_entity.type
_entity.pdbx_description
1 polymer ?
#
loop_
_entity_poly.entity_id
_entity_poly.type
_entity_poly.pdbx_seq_one_letter_code
_entity_poly.pdbx_strand_id
1 'polypeptide(L)'
;MARSLAKPSKTVDLHAEAFLTDLDQYEQNELLGEAIEFLREQLDGAIYWDYPEIRFIHGKGKGLLKQAVYEELKYYKQSGAISNYYPAYHNEDIVVVLIGL
;
A
#
# COMPACT_ATOMS: atom_id res chain seq x y z
N MET A 1 -25.78 -4.90 -6.67
CA MET A 1 -25.12 -3.60 -6.95
C MET A 1 -23.65 -3.89 -7.14
N ALA A 2 -23.07 -3.57 -8.29
CA ALA A 2 -21.62 -3.68 -8.44
C ALA A 2 -20.97 -2.66 -7.50
N ARG A 3 -20.22 -3.13 -6.48
CA ARG A 3 -19.41 -2.23 -5.65
C ARG A 3 -18.32 -1.68 -6.56
N SER A 4 -18.44 -0.43 -6.97
CA SER A 4 -17.34 0.30 -7.60
C SER A 4 -16.29 0.61 -6.52
N LEU A 5 -15.04 0.21 -6.75
CA LEU A 5 -13.94 0.57 -5.85
C LEU A 5 -13.70 2.08 -5.91
N ALA A 6 -13.39 2.68 -4.74
CA ALA A 6 -13.07 4.10 -4.67
C ALA A 6 -11.80 4.40 -5.47
N LYS A 7 -11.73 5.59 -6.08
CA LYS A 7 -10.54 6.02 -6.81
C LYS A 7 -9.45 6.43 -5.82
N PRO A 8 -8.30 5.73 -5.77
CA PRO A 8 -7.27 6.02 -4.78
C PRO A 8 -6.43 7.24 -5.16
N SER A 9 -5.74 7.78 -4.16
CA SER A 9 -4.68 8.76 -4.38
C SER A 9 -3.48 8.13 -5.10
N LYS A 10 -2.77 8.89 -5.93
CA LYS A 10 -1.55 8.40 -6.62
C LYS A 10 -0.39 8.10 -5.67
N THR A 11 -0.37 8.77 -4.51
CA THR A 11 0.56 8.51 -3.41
C THR A 11 -0.28 8.33 -2.17
N VAL A 12 -0.05 7.23 -1.46
CA VAL A 12 -0.80 6.80 -0.28
C VAL A 12 0.16 6.69 0.89
N ASP A 13 -0.20 7.31 2.00
CA ASP A 13 0.53 7.18 3.26
C ASP A 13 -0.05 6.01 4.06
N LEU A 14 0.81 5.04 4.41
CA LEU A 14 0.42 3.83 5.15
C LEU A 14 0.66 3.94 6.65
N HIS A 15 1.16 5.08 7.15
CA HIS A 15 1.16 5.31 8.59
C HIS A 15 -0.29 5.38 9.08
N ALA A 16 -0.59 4.64 10.15
CA ALA A 16 -1.95 4.50 10.65
C ALA A 16 -2.59 5.86 11.00
N GLU A 17 -1.78 6.83 11.45
CA GLU A 17 -2.14 8.22 11.71
C GLU A 17 -2.74 8.94 10.50
N ALA A 18 -2.45 8.48 9.28
CA ALA A 18 -2.95 9.09 8.06
C ALA A 18 -4.41 8.72 7.74
N PHE A 19 -4.92 7.62 8.30
CA PHE A 19 -6.25 7.09 7.96
C PHE A 19 -7.09 6.61 9.16
N LEU A 20 -6.51 6.41 10.34
CA LEU A 20 -7.21 6.10 11.59
C LEU A 20 -7.22 7.32 12.52
N THR A 21 -8.30 7.46 13.30
CA THR A 21 -8.48 8.56 14.26
C THR A 21 -8.19 8.16 15.71
N ASP A 22 -8.47 6.90 16.08
CA ASP A 22 -8.41 6.41 17.47
C ASP A 22 -7.29 5.38 17.68
N LEU A 23 -6.04 5.77 17.38
CA LEU A 23 -4.87 4.88 17.39
C LEU A 23 -4.56 4.25 18.76
N ASP A 24 -4.94 4.93 19.84
CA ASP A 24 -4.73 4.48 21.23
C ASP A 24 -5.56 3.25 21.58
N GLN A 25 -6.54 2.90 20.75
CA GLN A 25 -7.37 1.71 20.91
C GLN A 25 -6.76 0.46 20.27
N TYR A 26 -5.62 0.59 19.57
CA TYR A 26 -5.00 -0.50 18.81
C TYR A 26 -3.64 -0.88 19.37
N GLU A 27 -3.39 -2.18 19.42
CA GLU A 27 -2.06 -2.72 19.62
C GLU A 27 -1.20 -2.54 18.35
N GLN A 28 0.13 -2.53 18.50
CA GLN A 28 1.05 -2.29 17.39
C GLN A 28 0.86 -3.25 16.20
N ASN A 29 0.55 -4.51 16.50
CA ASN A 29 0.27 -5.56 15.52
C ASN A 29 -1.09 -5.37 14.81
N GLU A 30 -2.07 -4.76 15.48
CA GLU A 30 -3.35 -4.43 14.86
C GLU A 30 -3.17 -3.24 13.89
N LEU A 31 -2.43 -2.19 14.31
CA LEU A 31 -2.09 -1.07 13.43
C LEU A 31 -1.35 -1.52 12.16
N LEU A 32 -0.46 -2.50 12.27
CA LEU A 32 0.20 -3.10 11.11
C LEU A 32 -0.81 -3.80 10.19
N GLY A 33 -1.75 -4.55 10.75
CA GLY A 33 -2.83 -5.20 9.99
C GLY A 33 -3.67 -4.19 9.23
N GLU A 34 -4.13 -3.13 9.91
CA GLU A 34 -4.90 -2.05 9.30
C GLU A 34 -4.16 -1.36 8.16
N ALA A 35 -2.85 -1.14 8.30
CA ALA A 35 -2.03 -0.56 7.23
C ALA A 35 -1.94 -1.46 6.00
N ILE A 36 -1.92 -2.79 6.17
CA ILE A 36 -1.89 -3.74 5.06
C ILE A 36 -3.27 -3.89 4.40
N GLU A 37 -4.35 -3.89 5.17
CA GLU A 37 -5.71 -3.83 4.61
C GLU A 37 -5.90 -2.54 3.80
N PHE A 38 -5.47 -1.39 4.33
CA PHE A 38 -5.54 -0.13 3.62
C PHE A 38 -4.68 -0.14 2.34
N LEU A 39 -3.48 -0.73 2.37
CA LEU A 39 -2.68 -0.94 1.16
C LEU A 39 -3.45 -1.74 0.10
N ARG A 40 -4.07 -2.87 0.49
CA ARG A 40 -4.83 -3.75 -0.42
C ARG A 40 -5.97 -2.99 -1.07
N GLU A 41 -6.77 -2.28 -0.28
CA GLU A 41 -7.89 -1.48 -0.77
C GLU A 41 -7.45 -0.43 -1.80
N GLN A 42 -6.36 0.30 -1.51
CA GLN A 42 -5.87 1.33 -2.41
C GLN A 42 -5.23 0.75 -3.68
N LEU A 43 -4.52 -0.37 -3.58
CA LEU A 43 -3.91 -1.03 -4.74
C LEU A 43 -4.97 -1.65 -5.65
N ASP A 44 -5.96 -2.35 -5.08
CA ASP A 44 -7.09 -2.91 -5.83
C ASP A 44 -7.88 -1.80 -6.52
N GLY A 45 -8.09 -0.67 -5.84
CA GLY A 45 -8.67 0.52 -6.45
C GLY A 45 -7.81 1.04 -7.62
N ALA A 46 -6.50 1.11 -7.47
CA ALA A 46 -5.60 1.62 -8.51
C ALA A 46 -5.62 0.72 -9.76
N ILE A 47 -5.67 -0.59 -9.55
CA ILE A 47 -5.83 -1.60 -10.61
C ILE A 47 -7.18 -1.41 -11.30
N TYR A 48 -8.28 -1.31 -10.55
CA TYR A 48 -9.63 -1.13 -11.10
C TYR A 48 -9.77 0.15 -11.93
N TRP A 49 -9.04 1.20 -11.58
CA TRP A 49 -9.03 2.49 -12.28
C TRP A 49 -7.91 2.62 -13.33
N ASP A 50 -7.27 1.51 -13.73
CA ASP A 50 -6.21 1.45 -14.76
C ASP A 50 -5.05 2.43 -14.51
N TYR A 51 -4.62 2.58 -13.26
CA TYR A 51 -3.45 3.41 -12.97
C TYR A 51 -2.19 2.77 -13.60
N PRO A 52 -1.29 3.56 -14.20
CA PRO A 52 0.00 3.01 -14.64
C PRO A 52 0.88 2.63 -13.44
N GLU A 53 0.82 3.44 -12.38
CA GLU A 53 1.56 3.26 -11.14
C GLU A 53 0.84 3.87 -9.93
N ILE A 54 1.21 3.40 -8.74
CA ILE A 54 0.85 3.98 -7.44
C ILE A 54 2.06 3.96 -6.50
N ARG A 55 2.14 4.92 -5.58
CA ARG A 55 3.25 5.06 -4.63
C ARG A 55 2.75 4.88 -3.21
N PHE A 56 3.44 4.08 -2.41
CA PHE A 56 3.11 3.87 -1.01
C PHE A 56 4.24 4.35 -0.11
N ILE A 57 3.92 5.16 0.90
CA ILE A 57 4.85 5.64 1.92
C ILE A 57 4.71 4.71 3.13
N HIS A 58 5.77 3.95 3.44
CA HIS A 58 5.81 3.06 4.61
C HIS A 58 6.77 3.57 5.71
N GLY A 59 7.50 4.65 5.45
CA GLY A 59 8.40 5.30 6.42
C GLY A 59 9.69 4.54 6.73
N LYS A 60 10.48 5.11 7.64
CA LYS A 60 11.80 4.58 8.07
C LYS A 60 11.74 3.58 9.21
N GLY A 61 10.70 3.65 10.05
CA GLY A 61 10.56 3.09 11.41
C GLY A 61 11.48 1.93 11.84
N LYS A 62 10.90 0.82 12.30
CA LYS A 62 11.65 -0.42 12.62
C LYS A 62 11.75 -1.39 11.43
N GLY A 63 11.20 -1.00 10.29
CA GLY A 63 11.13 -1.83 9.08
C GLY A 63 9.99 -2.85 9.03
N LEU A 64 9.18 -3.00 10.09
CA LEU A 64 8.06 -3.96 10.12
C LEU A 64 7.02 -3.67 9.02
N LEU A 65 6.58 -2.41 8.90
CA LEU A 65 5.64 -2.01 7.84
C LEU A 65 6.23 -2.20 6.45
N LYS A 66 7.51 -1.84 6.26
CA LYS A 66 8.24 -2.10 5.01
C LYS A 66 8.23 -3.59 4.66
N GLN A 67 8.55 -4.47 5.61
CA GLN A 67 8.57 -5.91 5.37
C GLN A 67 7.20 -6.43 4.95
N ALA A 68 6.15 -6.09 5.70
CA ALA A 68 4.79 -6.53 5.41
C ALA A 68 4.29 -6.00 4.04
N VAL A 69 4.57 -4.72 3.72
CA VAL A 69 4.26 -4.13 2.41
C VAL A 69 4.95 -4.90 1.29
N TYR A 70 6.24 -5.21 1.42
CA TYR A 70 6.98 -5.91 0.38
C TYR A 70 6.56 -7.38 0.23
N GLU A 71 6.13 -8.03 1.31
CA GLU A 71 5.51 -9.37 1.27
C GLU A 71 4.19 -9.35 0.52
N GLU A 72 3.33 -8.36 0.79
CA GLU A 72 2.06 -8.20 0.09
C GLU A 72 2.28 -7.91 -1.40
N LEU A 73 3.15 -6.95 -1.74
CA LEU A 73 3.47 -6.63 -3.14
C LEU A 73 4.08 -7.82 -3.89
N LYS A 74 4.83 -8.68 -3.21
CA LYS A 74 5.33 -9.93 -3.80
C LYS A 74 4.17 -10.84 -4.20
N TYR A 75 3.15 -10.97 -3.36
CA TYR A 75 1.95 -11.75 -3.67
C TYR A 75 1.21 -11.18 -4.89
N TYR A 76 0.97 -9.87 -4.93
CA TYR A 76 0.35 -9.20 -6.09
C TYR A 76 1.14 -9.38 -7.39
N LYS A 77 2.48 -9.34 -7.30
CA LYS A 77 3.34 -9.58 -8.48
C LYS A 77 3.26 -11.05 -8.93
N GLN A 78 3.24 -11.99 -8.00
CA GLN A 78 3.14 -13.42 -8.32
C GLN A 78 1.79 -13.82 -8.91
N SER A 79 0.70 -13.14 -8.53
CA SER A 79 -0.62 -13.33 -9.13
C SER A 79 -0.77 -12.67 -10.50
N GLY A 80 0.19 -11.83 -10.90
CA GLY A 80 0.15 -11.07 -12.15
C GLY A 80 -0.73 -9.82 -12.09
N ALA A 81 -1.16 -9.41 -10.89
CA ALA A 81 -1.97 -8.20 -10.69
C ALA A 81 -1.17 -6.90 -10.84
N ILE A 82 0.16 -6.95 -10.66
CA ILE A 82 1.08 -5.84 -10.90
C ILE A 82 2.30 -6.32 -11.70
N SER A 83 2.88 -5.42 -12.49
CA SER A 83 4.08 -5.70 -13.30
C SER A 83 5.35 -5.75 -12.44
N ASN A 84 5.57 -4.75 -11.59
CA ASN A 84 6.79 -4.66 -10.77
C ASN A 84 6.63 -3.70 -9.58
N TYR A 85 7.60 -3.72 -8.66
CA TYR A 85 7.71 -2.71 -7.61
C TYR A 85 9.18 -2.50 -7.21
N TYR A 86 9.52 -1.28 -6.81
CA TYR A 86 10.87 -0.89 -6.41
C TYR A 86 10.86 0.31 -5.45
N PRO A 87 11.87 0.45 -4.57
CA PRO A 87 11.99 1.64 -3.74
C PRO A 87 12.19 2.89 -4.62
N ALA A 88 11.59 4.02 -4.23
CA ALA A 88 11.77 5.26 -4.95
C ALA A 88 13.23 5.73 -4.88
N TYR A 89 13.72 6.30 -5.98
CA TYR A 89 15.09 6.80 -6.05
C TYR A 89 15.32 7.92 -5.01
N HIS A 90 16.41 7.84 -4.26
CA HIS A 90 16.76 8.71 -3.12
C HIS A 90 15.78 8.72 -1.94
N ASN A 91 14.72 7.90 -1.95
CA ASN A 91 13.81 7.78 -0.82
C ASN A 91 13.28 6.35 -0.69
N GLU A 92 14.00 5.53 0.08
CA GLU A 92 13.63 4.13 0.34
C GLU A 92 12.42 3.97 1.27
N ASP A 93 11.85 5.06 1.78
CA ASP A 93 10.64 5.05 2.60
C ASP A 93 9.38 4.92 1.74
N ILE A 94 9.55 5.03 0.42
CA ILE A 94 8.50 4.99 -0.57
C ILE A 94 8.77 3.81 -1.50
N VAL A 95 7.75 3.01 -1.76
CA VAL A 95 7.75 2.00 -2.81
C VAL A 95 6.89 2.48 -3.98
N VAL A 96 7.43 2.38 -5.19
CA VAL A 96 6.72 2.59 -6.44
C VAL A 96 6.21 1.23 -6.93
N VAL A 97 4.93 1.14 -7.24
CA VAL A 97 4.26 -0.06 -7.73
C VAL A 97 3.79 0.20 -9.15
N LEU A 98 4.32 -0.56 -10.10
CA LEU A 98 3.93 -0.53 -11.51
C LEU A 98 2.81 -1.54 -11.73
N ILE A 99 1.65 -1.07 -12.18
CA ILE A 99 0.46 -1.89 -12.40
C ILE A 99 0.36 -2.29 -13.88
N GLY A 100 0.50 -1.33 -14.78
CA GLY A 100 0.49 -1.55 -16.23
C GLY A 100 1.85 -1.96 -16.82
N LEU A 101 1.86 -2.34 -18.09
CA LEU A 101 3.05 -2.61 -18.91
C LEU A 101 3.48 -1.38 -19.69
#